data_AF-A0A2R7S0R9-F1
#
_entry.id   AF-A0A2R7S0R9-F1
#
_cell.length_a   1.000
_cell.length_b   1.000
_cell.length_c   1.000
_cell.angle_alpha   90.00
_cell.angle_beta   90.00
_cell.angle_gamma   90.00
#
_symmetry.space_group_name_H-M   'P 1'
#
loop_
_entity.id
_entity.type
_entity.pdbx_description
1 polymer ?
#
loop_
_entity_poly.entity_id
_entity_poly.type
_entity_poly.pdbx_seq_one_letter_code
_entity_poly.pdbx_strand_id
1 'polypeptide(L)'
;MPLQVSLARVGDAPASTRPHPTAGWRTAAAWLFARASRRSATQRLLMTDMGVADAHAQAWPDFAAWCAAHPGKRVALFVGPQCMHSLRVPDDLPLPDDAALLGYARLQFTHYFGAAAQQWPLAAAGRVACALSEGQVAALQATALSHRVRLVSLQPSWTLAPALEGDTAVLDGSMLTWLRQSGGLLRELQQR
;
A
#
# COMPACT_ATOMS: atom_id res chain seq x y z
N MET A 1 10.28 35.60 29.27
CA MET A 1 11.31 34.54 29.22
C MET A 1 10.92 33.56 28.11
N PRO A 2 11.68 33.49 27.00
CA PRO A 2 11.36 32.60 25.88
C PRO A 2 11.88 31.17 26.13
N LEU A 3 11.05 30.18 25.79
CA LEU A 3 11.37 28.75 25.82
C LEU A 3 12.17 28.38 24.56
N GLN A 4 13.38 27.87 24.76
CA GLN A 4 14.26 27.29 23.74
C GLN A 4 13.70 25.95 23.24
N VAL A 5 13.66 25.78 21.92
CA VAL A 5 13.46 24.50 21.22
C VAL A 5 14.84 24.01 20.76
N SER A 6 15.28 22.86 21.26
CA SER A 6 16.51 22.19 20.80
C SER A 6 16.21 21.25 19.64
N LEU A 7 16.79 21.56 18.48
CA LEU A 7 16.94 20.65 17.33
C LEU A 7 18.12 19.72 17.57
N ALA A 8 17.89 18.41 17.59
CA ALA A 8 18.97 17.42 17.59
C ALA A 8 19.58 17.32 16.17
N ARG A 9 20.90 17.56 16.08
CA ARG A 9 21.70 17.24 14.89
C ARG A 9 21.92 15.74 14.78
N VAL A 10 21.83 15.23 13.55
CA VAL A 10 22.27 13.89 13.15
C VAL A 10 23.78 13.80 13.39
N GLY A 11 24.19 12.97 14.36
CA GLY A 11 25.58 12.61 14.60
C GLY A 11 25.93 11.26 13.97
N ASP A 12 27.15 11.17 13.46
CA ASP A 12 27.75 9.97 12.88
C ASP A 12 27.64 8.75 13.81
N ALA A 13 27.14 7.63 13.27
CA ALA A 13 27.09 6.35 13.97
C ALA A 13 28.24 5.43 13.52
N PRO A 14 28.93 4.74 14.45
CA PRO A 14 30.00 3.80 14.11
C PRO A 14 29.47 2.52 13.46
N ALA A 15 30.35 1.86 12.68
CA ALA A 15 30.09 0.62 11.98
C ALA A 15 29.57 -0.48 12.93
N SER A 16 28.27 -0.75 12.85
CA SER A 16 27.58 -1.81 13.58
C SER A 16 27.26 -2.97 12.64
N THR A 17 27.62 -4.17 13.10
CA THR A 17 27.35 -5.48 12.52
C THR A 17 25.88 -5.62 12.12
N ARG A 18 25.62 -5.91 10.84
CA ARG A 18 24.27 -6.06 10.27
C ARG A 18 23.52 -7.21 10.97
N PRO A 19 22.39 -6.96 11.66
CA PRO A 19 21.48 -8.03 12.04
C PRO A 19 20.72 -8.53 10.81
N HIS A 20 20.52 -9.84 10.72
CA HIS A 20 19.74 -10.50 9.67
C HIS A 20 18.27 -10.01 9.68
N PRO A 21 17.71 -9.54 8.56
CA PRO A 21 16.37 -8.96 8.52
C PRO A 21 15.30 -10.04 8.26
N THR A 22 14.90 -10.79 9.28
CA THR A 22 13.75 -11.73 9.15
C THR A 22 12.64 -11.49 10.17
N ALA A 23 12.85 -10.65 11.19
CA ALA A 23 11.91 -10.49 12.31
C ALA A 23 11.17 -9.14 12.39
N GLY A 24 11.54 -8.14 11.58
CA GLY A 24 11.12 -6.74 11.81
C GLY A 24 9.75 -6.32 11.28
N TRP A 25 9.24 -6.95 10.21
CA TRP A 25 7.99 -6.50 9.57
C TRP A 25 6.72 -6.94 10.31
N ARG A 26 6.81 -8.01 11.13
CA ARG A 26 5.67 -8.62 11.84
C ARG A 26 5.02 -7.69 12.87
N THR A 27 5.78 -6.77 13.46
CA THR A 27 5.29 -5.83 14.50
C THR A 27 4.70 -4.54 13.94
N ALA A 28 5.12 -4.08 12.76
CA ALA A 28 4.64 -2.85 12.16
C ALA A 28 3.23 -3.00 11.56
N ALA A 29 2.93 -4.16 10.95
CA ALA A 29 1.63 -4.43 10.34
C ALA A 29 0.48 -4.45 11.37
N ALA A 30 0.73 -4.96 12.59
CA ALA A 30 -0.31 -5.19 13.60
C ALA A 30 -1.02 -3.91 14.10
N TRP A 31 -0.36 -2.75 14.09
CA TRP A 31 -0.94 -1.51 14.63
C TRP A 31 -1.93 -0.82 13.69
N LEU A 32 -1.81 -0.99 12.37
CA LEU A 32 -2.71 -0.34 11.40
C LEU A 32 -4.09 -1.02 11.28
N PHE A 33 -4.21 -2.29 11.70
CA PHE A 33 -5.42 -3.09 11.44
C PHE A 33 -6.51 -3.05 12.53
N ALA A 34 -6.18 -2.68 13.77
CA ALA A 34 -7.02 -3.01 14.92
C ALA A 34 -8.30 -2.16 15.12
N ARG A 35 -8.48 -1.02 14.45
CA ARG A 35 -9.47 -0.01 14.91
C ARG A 35 -10.83 0.05 14.20
N ALA A 36 -11.12 -0.78 13.19
CA ALA A 36 -12.36 -0.64 12.41
C ALA A 36 -13.09 -1.97 12.17
N SER A 37 -13.89 -2.44 13.13
CA SER A 37 -14.77 -3.59 12.91
C SER A 37 -16.03 -3.52 13.77
N ARG A 38 -17.19 -3.26 13.14
CA ARG A 38 -18.48 -3.83 13.54
C ARG A 38 -19.51 -3.71 12.40
N ARG A 39 -20.10 -4.86 12.06
CA ARG A 39 -21.09 -5.19 10.99
C ARG A 39 -20.47 -5.53 9.63
N SER A 40 -20.51 -6.83 9.31
CA SER A 40 -19.81 -7.50 8.19
C SER A 40 -18.30 -7.23 8.26
N ALA A 41 -17.58 -7.96 9.12
CA ALA A 41 -16.14 -7.80 9.28
C ALA A 41 -15.40 -8.30 8.03
N THR A 42 -15.40 -7.47 6.99
CA THR A 42 -14.48 -7.58 5.87
C THR A 42 -13.10 -7.76 6.46
N GLN A 43 -12.50 -8.91 6.18
CA GLN A 43 -11.15 -9.22 6.60
C GLN A 43 -10.21 -8.30 5.82
N ARG A 44 -9.20 -7.76 6.51
CA ARG A 44 -8.20 -6.92 5.88
C ARG A 44 -6.92 -7.73 5.81
N LEU A 45 -6.38 -7.87 4.61
CA LEU A 45 -5.16 -8.61 4.36
C LEU A 45 -4.12 -7.69 3.75
N LEU A 46 -2.87 -7.83 4.17
CA LEU A 46 -1.72 -7.23 3.52
C LEU A 46 -1.05 -8.29 2.66
N MET A 47 -0.98 -8.07 1.35
CA MET A 47 -0.22 -8.87 0.40
C MET A 47 1.15 -8.24 0.20
N THR A 48 2.19 -9.05 0.31
CA THR A 48 3.60 -8.68 0.12
C THR A 48 4.26 -9.69 -0.82
N ASP A 49 5.52 -9.46 -1.19
CA ASP A 49 6.35 -10.43 -1.90
C ASP A 49 6.57 -11.74 -1.11
N MET A 50 6.43 -11.68 0.22
CA MET A 50 6.61 -12.82 1.13
C MET A 50 5.32 -13.60 1.43
N GLY A 51 4.18 -13.21 0.84
CA GLY A 51 2.87 -13.84 1.06
C GLY A 51 1.84 -12.87 1.62
N VAL A 52 0.90 -13.39 2.42
CA VAL A 52 -0.24 -12.62 2.93
C VAL A 52 -0.26 -12.59 4.46
N ALA A 53 -0.48 -11.43 5.05
CA ALA A 53 -0.72 -11.28 6.49
C ALA A 53 -2.14 -10.80 6.76
N ASP A 54 -2.79 -11.34 7.78
CA ASP A 54 -4.10 -10.85 8.22
C ASP A 54 -4.00 -9.80 9.35
N ALA A 55 -5.16 -9.32 9.79
CA ALA A 55 -5.28 -8.31 10.84
C ALA A 55 -4.72 -8.76 12.21
N HIS A 56 -4.49 -10.07 12.41
CA HIS A 56 -3.87 -10.63 13.61
C HIS A 56 -2.37 -10.87 13.43
N ALA A 57 -1.79 -10.37 12.33
CA ALA A 57 -0.42 -10.62 11.91
C ALA A 57 -0.10 -12.12 11.70
N GLN A 58 -1.13 -12.97 11.50
CA GLN A 58 -0.90 -14.34 11.08
C GLN A 58 -0.49 -14.32 9.60
N ALA A 59 0.64 -14.95 9.32
CA ALA A 59 1.18 -15.08 7.98
C ALA A 59 0.61 -16.32 7.28
N TRP A 60 0.33 -16.15 6.00
CA TRP A 60 -0.19 -17.13 5.07
C TRP A 60 0.77 -17.21 3.87
N PRO A 61 1.06 -18.40 3.34
CA PRO A 61 1.98 -18.55 2.22
C PRO A 61 1.59 -17.69 1.01
N ASP A 62 0.29 -17.64 0.71
CA ASP A 62 -0.27 -16.81 -0.35
C ASP A 62 -1.77 -16.52 -0.09
N PHE A 63 -2.38 -15.77 -1.02
CA PHE A 63 -3.81 -15.43 -0.96
C PHE A 63 -4.73 -16.64 -1.16
N ALA A 64 -4.32 -17.65 -1.93
CA ALA A 64 -5.12 -18.85 -2.17
C ALA A 64 -5.23 -19.71 -0.90
N ALA A 65 -4.12 -19.88 -0.18
CA ALA A 65 -4.05 -20.56 1.11
C ALA A 65 -4.97 -19.88 2.14
N TRP A 66 -4.95 -18.55 2.19
CA TRP A 66 -5.89 -17.81 3.04
C TRP A 66 -7.34 -18.05 2.61
N CYS A 67 -7.65 -17.95 1.31
CA CYS A 67 -9.01 -18.15 0.80
C CYS A 67 -9.54 -19.55 1.09
N ALA A 68 -8.71 -20.59 0.94
CA ALA A 68 -9.07 -21.98 1.22
C ALA A 68 -9.49 -22.19 2.69
N ALA A 69 -8.82 -21.51 3.62
CA ALA A 69 -9.14 -21.57 5.04
C ALA A 69 -10.38 -20.72 5.43
N HIS A 70 -10.85 -19.83 4.56
CA HIS A 70 -11.86 -18.81 4.88
C HIS A 70 -13.04 -18.72 3.90
N PRO A 71 -13.69 -19.83 3.53
CA PRO A 71 -14.84 -19.78 2.63
C PRO A 71 -15.98 -18.91 3.20
N GLY A 72 -16.67 -18.19 2.33
CA GLY A 72 -17.79 -17.29 2.69
C GLY A 72 -17.37 -15.94 3.27
N LYS A 73 -16.07 -15.68 3.45
CA LYS A 73 -15.59 -14.38 3.95
C LYS A 73 -15.57 -13.31 2.86
N ARG A 74 -15.55 -12.06 3.31
CA ARG A 74 -15.32 -10.87 2.49
C ARG A 74 -13.94 -10.33 2.81
N VAL A 75 -13.17 -9.91 1.82
CA VAL A 75 -11.79 -9.47 2.01
C VAL A 75 -11.47 -8.17 1.27
N ALA A 76 -10.86 -7.23 1.98
CA ALA A 76 -10.18 -6.07 1.41
C ALA A 76 -8.68 -6.38 1.38
N LEU A 77 -8.09 -6.34 0.20
CA LEU A 77 -6.67 -6.63 0.01
C LEU A 77 -5.89 -5.33 -0.11
N PHE A 78 -4.93 -5.15 0.78
CA PHE A 78 -3.95 -4.08 0.74
C PHE A 78 -2.66 -4.65 0.15
N VAL A 79 -2.09 -3.97 -0.82
CA VAL A 79 -0.96 -4.47 -1.60
C VAL A 79 0.27 -3.66 -1.26
N GLY A 80 1.31 -4.35 -0.80
CA GLY A 80 2.60 -3.78 -0.50
C GLY A 80 3.27 -3.16 -1.74
N PRO A 81 4.27 -2.29 -1.53
CA PRO A 81 4.93 -1.54 -2.58
C PRO A 81 5.73 -2.40 -3.56
N GLN A 82 6.01 -3.66 -3.22
CA GLN A 82 6.68 -4.61 -4.11
C GLN A 82 5.75 -5.04 -5.26
N CYS A 83 4.45 -5.18 -4.98
CA CYS A 83 3.47 -5.67 -5.95
C CYS A 83 2.60 -4.55 -6.55
N MET A 84 2.73 -3.32 -6.05
CA MET A 84 1.94 -2.17 -6.51
C MET A 84 2.76 -0.89 -6.58
N HIS A 85 2.67 -0.19 -7.70
CA HIS A 85 3.23 1.15 -7.87
C HIS A 85 2.15 2.21 -7.75
N SER A 86 2.49 3.35 -7.15
CA SER A 86 1.57 4.49 -6.99
C SER A 86 2.21 5.75 -7.58
N LEU A 87 1.38 6.60 -8.16
CA LEU A 87 1.78 7.88 -8.74
C LEU A 87 0.79 8.95 -8.29
N ARG A 88 1.26 9.95 -7.54
CA ARG A 88 0.51 11.18 -7.29
C ARG A 88 0.83 12.19 -8.39
N VAL A 89 -0.19 12.57 -9.15
CA VAL A 89 -0.05 13.55 -10.23
C VAL A 89 -0.16 14.96 -9.64
N PRO A 90 0.79 15.89 -9.89
CA PRO A 90 0.72 17.28 -9.42
C PRO A 90 -0.61 17.97 -9.71
N ASP A 91 -1.06 18.88 -8.84
CA ASP A 91 -2.39 19.53 -8.95
C ASP A 91 -2.49 20.51 -10.13
N ASP A 92 -1.36 21.03 -10.60
CA ASP A 92 -1.24 21.97 -11.72
C ASP A 92 -1.25 21.29 -13.10
N LEU A 93 -1.12 19.96 -13.16
CA LEU A 93 -1.18 19.23 -14.43
C LEU A 93 -2.64 19.11 -14.91
N PRO A 94 -2.99 19.60 -16.11
CA PRO A 94 -4.37 19.70 -16.59
C PRO A 94 -4.90 18.34 -17.08
N LEU A 95 -5.14 17.43 -16.14
CA LEU A 95 -5.81 16.15 -16.39
C LEU A 95 -7.28 16.28 -15.93
N PRO A 96 -8.23 16.45 -16.85
CA PRO A 96 -9.60 16.86 -16.53
C PRO A 96 -10.44 15.76 -15.88
N ASP A 97 -10.06 14.49 -16.07
CA ASP A 97 -10.79 13.32 -15.59
C ASP A 97 -9.85 12.15 -15.27
N ASP A 98 -10.43 11.09 -14.72
CA ASP A 98 -9.71 9.87 -14.37
C ASP A 98 -9.11 9.17 -15.60
N ALA A 99 -9.72 9.30 -16.78
CA ALA A 99 -9.21 8.68 -18.00
C ALA A 99 -7.90 9.33 -18.45
N ALA A 100 -7.83 10.66 -18.42
CA ALA A 100 -6.61 11.42 -18.68
C ALA A 100 -5.53 11.12 -17.63
N LEU A 101 -5.91 10.99 -16.36
CA LEU A 101 -5.02 10.57 -15.28
C LEU A 101 -4.42 9.19 -15.54
N LEU A 102 -5.26 8.20 -15.86
CA LEU A 102 -4.81 6.84 -16.16
C LEU A 102 -3.93 6.78 -17.42
N GLY A 103 -4.24 7.58 -18.44
CA GLY A 103 -3.40 7.73 -19.63
C GLY A 103 -2.01 8.27 -19.30
N TYR A 104 -1.95 9.34 -18.50
CA TYR A 104 -0.68 9.88 -18.00
C TYR A 104 0.08 8.86 -17.15
N ALA A 105 -0.61 8.19 -16.22
CA ALA A 105 -0.01 7.17 -15.38
C ALA A 105 0.55 6.00 -16.19
N ARG A 106 -0.15 5.55 -17.24
CA ARG A 106 0.34 4.52 -18.16
C ARG A 106 1.66 4.93 -18.81
N LEU A 107 1.77 6.18 -19.28
CA LEU A 107 3.00 6.71 -19.86
C LEU A 107 4.15 6.72 -18.83
N GLN A 108 3.88 7.22 -17.62
CA GLN A 108 4.87 7.25 -16.55
C GLN A 108 5.34 5.85 -16.15
N PHE A 109 4.42 4.93 -15.90
CA PHE A 109 4.79 3.56 -15.53
C PHE A 109 5.53 2.85 -16.66
N THR A 110 5.13 3.06 -17.91
CA THR A 110 5.85 2.49 -19.06
C THR A 110 7.26 3.09 -19.21
N HIS A 111 7.43 4.38 -18.90
CA HIS A 111 8.74 5.02 -18.91
C HIS A 111 9.69 4.42 -17.87
N TYR A 112 9.23 4.20 -16.63
CA TYR A 112 10.08 3.70 -15.55
C TYR A 112 10.24 2.18 -15.53
N PHE A 113 9.23 1.42 -15.97
CA PHE A 113 9.17 -0.04 -15.83
C PHE A 113 9.12 -0.77 -17.18
N GLY A 114 9.21 -0.04 -18.29
CA GLY A 114 9.29 -0.60 -19.64
C GLY A 114 8.00 -1.26 -20.13
N ALA A 115 8.14 -2.17 -21.09
CA ALA A 115 7.01 -2.79 -21.80
C ALA A 115 6.08 -3.61 -20.90
N ALA A 116 6.59 -4.20 -19.81
CA ALA A 116 5.76 -4.95 -18.86
C ALA A 116 4.63 -4.08 -18.29
N ALA A 117 4.93 -2.81 -17.99
CA ALA A 117 3.98 -1.88 -17.43
C ALA A 117 2.88 -1.43 -18.38
N GLN A 118 2.94 -1.77 -19.67
CA GLN A 118 1.87 -1.48 -20.62
C GLN A 118 0.59 -2.25 -20.30
N GLN A 119 0.73 -3.45 -19.73
CA GLN A 119 -0.38 -4.37 -19.48
C GLN A 119 -0.88 -4.35 -18.04
N TRP A 120 -0.18 -3.65 -17.13
CA TRP A 120 -0.57 -3.61 -15.72
C TRP A 120 -1.96 -3.01 -15.54
N PRO A 121 -2.84 -3.64 -14.75
CA PRO A 121 -4.13 -3.05 -14.36
C PRO A 121 -3.90 -1.73 -13.63
N LEU A 122 -4.64 -0.69 -14.03
CA LEU A 122 -4.58 0.64 -13.41
C LEU A 122 -5.90 1.01 -12.75
N ALA A 123 -5.83 1.75 -11.65
CA ALA A 123 -6.97 2.38 -11.00
C ALA A 123 -6.59 3.79 -10.55
N ALA A 124 -7.57 4.69 -10.51
CA ALA A 124 -7.41 6.07 -10.07
C ALA A 124 -8.31 6.37 -8.87
N ALA A 125 -7.84 7.27 -8.01
CA ALA A 125 -8.63 7.87 -6.94
C ALA A 125 -8.13 9.30 -6.68
N GLY A 126 -8.95 10.31 -6.99
CA GLY A 126 -8.55 11.71 -6.90
C GLY A 126 -7.36 12.00 -7.83
N ARG A 127 -6.23 12.44 -7.26
CA ARG A 127 -4.99 12.73 -8.01
C ARG A 127 -3.96 11.59 -7.97
N VAL A 128 -4.37 10.39 -7.58
CA VAL A 128 -3.48 9.23 -7.49
C VAL A 128 -3.89 8.18 -8.53
N ALA A 129 -2.90 7.62 -9.23
CA ALA A 129 -3.02 6.37 -9.97
C ALA A 129 -2.22 5.27 -9.28
N CYS A 130 -2.73 4.05 -9.35
CA CYS A 130 -2.06 2.84 -8.86
C CYS A 130 -1.99 1.80 -9.97
N ALA A 131 -0.88 1.07 -10.04
CA ALA A 131 -0.65 -0.04 -10.94
C ALA A 131 -0.30 -1.30 -10.16
N LEU A 132 -0.96 -2.42 -10.44
CA LEU A 132 -0.56 -3.72 -9.92
C LEU A 132 0.52 -4.32 -10.83
N SER A 133 1.77 -4.35 -10.35
CA SER A 133 2.93 -4.82 -11.12
C SER A 133 3.08 -6.33 -11.13
N GLU A 134 2.71 -6.96 -10.02
CA GLU A 134 2.77 -8.41 -9.85
C GLU A 134 1.38 -8.98 -9.62
N GLY A 135 1.04 -9.98 -10.44
CA GLY A 135 -0.26 -10.64 -10.42
C GLY A 135 -1.31 -9.98 -11.30
N GLN A 136 -2.32 -10.78 -11.64
CA GLN A 136 -3.45 -10.31 -12.42
C GLN A 136 -4.64 -10.09 -11.48
N VAL A 137 -5.28 -8.93 -11.55
CA VAL A 137 -6.54 -8.66 -10.81
C VAL A 137 -7.56 -9.77 -11.11
N ALA A 138 -7.61 -10.23 -12.36
CA ALA A 138 -8.45 -11.36 -12.78
C ALA A 138 -8.09 -12.67 -12.04
N ALA A 139 -6.80 -12.96 -11.83
CA ALA A 139 -6.37 -14.15 -11.09
C ALA A 139 -6.75 -14.06 -9.61
N LEU A 140 -6.56 -12.89 -8.96
CA LEU A 140 -7.00 -12.68 -7.58
C LEU A 140 -8.52 -12.85 -7.43
N GLN A 141 -9.29 -12.29 -8.36
CA GLN A 141 -10.74 -12.44 -8.40
C GLN A 141 -11.16 -13.90 -8.61
N ALA A 142 -10.51 -14.62 -9.54
CA ALA A 142 -10.78 -16.02 -9.81
C ALA A 142 -10.47 -16.92 -8.60
N THR A 143 -9.32 -16.70 -7.94
CA THR A 143 -8.95 -17.39 -6.70
C THR A 143 -9.95 -17.13 -5.58
N ALA A 144 -10.36 -15.87 -5.38
CA ALA A 144 -11.37 -15.57 -4.37
C ALA A 144 -12.69 -16.30 -4.68
N LEU A 145 -13.14 -16.26 -5.95
CA LEU A 145 -14.38 -16.89 -6.39
C LEU A 145 -14.36 -18.42 -6.21
N SER A 146 -13.27 -19.10 -6.60
CA SER A 146 -13.15 -20.57 -6.50
C SER A 146 -13.24 -21.07 -5.06
N HIS A 147 -12.80 -20.26 -4.10
CA HIS A 147 -12.86 -20.54 -2.67
C HIS A 147 -14.07 -19.90 -1.96
N ARG A 148 -15.03 -19.34 -2.71
CA ARG A 148 -16.23 -18.67 -2.17
C ARG A 148 -15.91 -17.48 -1.26
N VAL A 149 -14.82 -16.79 -1.51
CA VAL A 149 -14.42 -15.53 -0.88
C VAL A 149 -14.83 -14.38 -1.78
N ARG A 150 -15.35 -13.30 -1.19
CA ARG A 150 -15.65 -12.05 -1.91
C ARG A 150 -14.53 -11.04 -1.72
N LEU A 151 -13.72 -10.82 -2.75
CA LEU A 151 -12.80 -9.68 -2.81
C LEU A 151 -13.60 -8.39 -2.99
N VAL A 152 -13.59 -7.50 -1.99
CA VAL A 152 -14.38 -6.25 -2.00
C VAL A 152 -13.58 -5.04 -2.46
N SER A 153 -12.26 -5.04 -2.27
CA SER A 153 -11.38 -3.95 -2.67
C SER A 153 -9.94 -4.44 -2.80
N LEU A 154 -9.19 -3.74 -3.65
CA LEU A 154 -7.76 -3.87 -3.83
C LEU A 154 -7.16 -2.46 -3.73
N GLN A 155 -6.26 -2.23 -2.78
CA GLN A 155 -5.72 -0.89 -2.48
C GLN A 155 -4.23 -0.96 -2.18
N PRO A 156 -3.44 0.11 -2.40
CA PRO A 156 -2.07 0.17 -1.91
C PRO A 156 -2.00 0.12 -0.38
N SER A 157 -0.93 -0.46 0.18
CA SER A 157 -0.75 -0.56 1.64
C SER A 157 -0.66 0.79 2.35
N TRP A 158 -0.12 1.83 1.70
CA TRP A 158 -0.05 3.18 2.28
C TRP A 158 -1.44 3.79 2.56
N THR A 159 -2.51 3.29 1.93
CA THR A 159 -3.89 3.72 2.25
C THR A 159 -4.37 3.28 3.64
N LEU A 160 -3.63 2.38 4.30
CA LEU A 160 -3.84 2.04 5.70
C LEU A 160 -3.41 3.15 6.65
N ALA A 161 -2.55 4.06 6.20
CA ALA A 161 -2.13 5.19 7.02
C ALA A 161 -3.34 6.01 7.44
N PRO A 162 -3.39 6.47 8.71
CA PRO A 162 -4.51 7.27 9.17
C PRO A 162 -4.54 8.59 8.39
N ALA A 163 -5.75 9.03 8.04
CA ALA A 163 -5.98 10.28 7.32
C ALA A 163 -5.85 11.49 8.27
N LEU A 164 -4.64 11.73 8.77
CA LEU A 164 -4.31 12.83 9.69
C LEU A 164 -3.70 13.99 8.92
N GLU A 165 -4.05 15.22 9.31
CA GLU A 165 -3.40 16.43 8.79
C GLU A 165 -1.88 16.40 9.06
N GLY A 166 -1.10 16.86 8.08
CA GLY A 166 0.36 16.96 8.18
C GLY A 166 1.11 15.83 7.50
N ASP A 167 2.34 15.60 7.97
CA ASP A 167 3.28 14.64 7.36
C ASP A 167 3.24 13.30 8.09
N THR A 168 3.13 12.21 7.33
CA THR A 168 3.14 10.83 7.83
C THR A 168 4.15 10.01 7.05
N ALA A 169 5.00 9.27 7.76
CA ALA A 169 5.87 8.25 7.19
C ALA A 169 5.25 6.86 7.39
N VAL A 170 5.15 6.09 6.31
CA VAL A 170 4.76 4.68 6.34
C VAL A 170 5.97 3.85 5.94
N LEU A 171 6.35 2.91 6.81
CA LEU A 171 7.39 1.93 6.52
C LEU A 171 6.74 0.59 6.19
N ASP A 172 6.97 0.10 4.96
CA ASP A 172 6.49 -1.19 4.49
C ASP A 172 7.66 -1.98 3.89
N GLY A 173 8.13 -2.98 4.64
CA GLY A 173 9.39 -3.68 4.33
C GLY A 173 10.57 -2.71 4.29
N SER A 174 11.21 -2.57 3.12
CA SER A 174 12.31 -1.63 2.88
C SER A 174 11.88 -0.29 2.29
N MET A 175 10.60 -0.13 1.93
CA MET A 175 10.09 1.07 1.28
C MET A 175 9.60 2.07 2.31
N LEU A 176 10.03 3.33 2.17
CA LEU A 176 9.51 4.46 2.93
C LEU A 176 8.56 5.28 2.05
N THR A 177 7.29 5.34 2.44
CA THR A 177 6.30 6.21 1.81
C THR A 177 6.04 7.43 2.69
N TRP A 178 6.42 8.61 2.21
CA TRP A 178 6.05 9.89 2.80
C TRP A 178 4.72 10.37 2.24
N LEU A 179 3.80 10.71 3.12
CA LEU A 179 2.47 11.22 2.81
C LEU A 179 2.32 12.59 3.44
N ARG A 180 1.89 13.59 2.66
CA ARG A 180 1.45 14.88 3.20
C ARG A 180 -0.03 15.06 2.94
N GLN A 181 -0.81 15.26 4.00
CA GLN A 181 -2.26 15.43 3.91
C GLN A 181 -2.66 16.84 4.36
N SER A 182 -3.59 17.45 3.64
CA SER A 182 -4.17 18.74 4.02
C SER A 182 -5.60 18.92 3.52
N GLY A 183 -6.50 19.28 4.44
CA GLY A 183 -7.95 19.36 4.21
C GLY A 183 -8.58 18.00 3.96
N GLY A 184 -8.08 16.94 4.62
CA GLY A 184 -8.52 15.56 4.38
C GLY A 184 -8.15 14.99 3.01
N LEU A 185 -7.26 15.66 2.26
CA LEU A 185 -6.80 15.25 0.94
C LEU A 185 -5.29 14.98 0.93
N LEU A 186 -4.87 13.96 0.19
CA LEU A 186 -3.46 13.66 -0.06
C LEU A 186 -2.87 14.69 -1.04
N ARG A 187 -1.91 15.49 -0.54
CA ARG A 187 -1.21 16.54 -1.28
C ARG A 187 0.09 16.06 -1.89
N GLU A 188 0.84 15.26 -1.15
CA GLU A 188 2.13 14.74 -1.60
C GLU A 188 2.24 13.26 -1.25
N LEU A 189 2.83 12.50 -2.17
CA LEU A 189 3.18 11.11 -1.98
C LEU A 189 4.55 10.89 -2.61
N GLN A 190 5.51 10.49 -1.79
CA GLN A 190 6.85 10.14 -2.24
C GLN A 190 7.23 8.77 -1.70
N GLN A 191 7.77 7.92 -2.57
CA GLN A 191 8.26 6.59 -2.22
C GLN A 191 9.76 6.53 -2.48
N ARG A 192 10.53 6.01 -1.52
CA ARG A 192 12.00 5.85 -1.58
C ARG A 192 12.43 4.50 -1.03
#